data_AF-A0A973N0U5-F1
#
_entry.id   AF-A0A973N0U5-F1
#
_cell.length_a   1.000
_cell.length_b   1.000
_cell.length_c   1.000
_cell.angle_alpha   90.00
_cell.angle_beta   90.00
_cell.angle_gamma   90.00
#
_symmetry.space_group_name_H-M   'P 1'
#
loop_
_entity.id
_entity.type
_entity.pdbx_description
1 polymer ?
#
loop_
_entity_poly.entity_id
_entity_poly.type
_entity_poly.pdbx_seq_one_letter_code
_entity_poly.pdbx_strand_id
1 'polypeptide(L)'
;APIRFTHQGAPWSDTFSQIGPLDWGTPEDEQKARADFEKIRLWSEREKRPIYLGEFGVYEAAPAEARTRYLSFVARSADRLGWAWAYWQFDHDFAAFDTTRQTWKADIMRALIPAVR
;
A
#
# COMPACT_ATOMS: atom_id res chain seq x y z
N ALA A 1 2.46 9.06 -5.77
CA ALA A 1 1.54 8.02 -5.25
C ALA A 1 0.30 7.83 -6.14
N PRO A 2 -0.08 6.59 -6.48
CA PRO A 2 -1.17 6.30 -7.41
C PRO A 2 -2.56 6.39 -6.75
N ILE A 3 -2.95 7.59 -6.29
CA ILE A 3 -4.15 7.79 -5.45
C ILE A 3 -5.45 7.30 -6.11
N ARG A 4 -5.58 7.44 -7.44
CA ARG A 4 -6.72 6.93 -8.20
C ARG A 4 -6.87 5.41 -8.09
N PHE A 5 -5.76 4.68 -8.02
CA PHE A 5 -5.77 3.24 -7.82
C PHE A 5 -6.08 2.87 -6.36
N THR A 6 -5.45 3.54 -5.40
CA THR A 6 -5.58 3.18 -3.97
C THR A 6 -6.95 3.49 -3.38
N HIS A 7 -7.70 4.41 -3.98
CA HIS A 7 -9.03 4.84 -3.50
C HIS A 7 -10.15 4.58 -4.52
N GLN A 8 -9.91 3.83 -5.60
CA GLN A 8 -10.93 3.54 -6.61
C GLN A 8 -12.21 2.96 -5.99
N GLY A 9 -13.38 3.51 -6.31
CA GLY A 9 -14.66 3.06 -5.76
C GLY A 9 -14.98 3.56 -4.35
N ALA A 10 -14.14 4.38 -3.73
CA ALA A 10 -14.37 4.89 -2.38
C ALA A 10 -15.63 5.80 -2.30
N PRO A 11 -16.67 5.43 -1.53
CA PRO A 11 -17.97 6.11 -1.55
C PRO A 11 -17.96 7.49 -0.88
N TRP A 12 -16.97 7.80 -0.05
CA TRP A 12 -16.82 9.10 0.62
C TRP A 12 -16.23 10.20 -0.28
N SER A 13 -15.95 9.88 -1.55
CA SER A 13 -15.43 10.84 -2.52
C SER A 13 -16.19 10.74 -3.83
N ASP A 14 -16.84 11.83 -4.25
CA ASP A 14 -17.52 11.91 -5.56
C ASP A 14 -16.54 11.60 -6.70
N THR A 15 -15.28 12.05 -6.56
CA THR A 15 -14.23 11.79 -7.54
C THR A 15 -13.85 10.32 -7.61
N PHE A 16 -13.71 9.64 -6.47
CA PHE A 16 -13.17 8.29 -6.45
C PHE A 16 -14.24 7.19 -6.53
N SER A 17 -15.46 7.46 -6.06
CA SER A 17 -16.60 6.54 -6.08
C SER A 17 -16.95 6.04 -7.49
N GLN A 18 -16.59 6.79 -8.54
CA GLN A 18 -16.86 6.49 -9.94
C GLN A 18 -15.66 5.88 -10.69
N ILE A 19 -14.54 5.63 -10.01
CA ILE A 19 -13.32 5.09 -10.61
C ILE A 19 -13.24 3.58 -10.39
N GLY A 20 -12.93 2.84 -11.45
CA GLY A 20 -12.54 1.44 -11.37
C GLY A 20 -13.23 0.56 -12.41
N PRO A 21 -12.77 -0.69 -12.57
CA PRO A 21 -11.59 -1.26 -11.92
C PRO A 21 -10.28 -0.78 -12.59
N LEU A 22 -9.30 -0.40 -11.78
CA LEU A 22 -7.93 -0.08 -12.16
C LEU A 22 -6.99 -1.14 -11.61
N ASP A 23 -5.98 -1.49 -12.41
CA ASP A 23 -4.90 -2.38 -12.01
C ASP A 23 -3.66 -1.58 -11.56
N TRP A 24 -2.71 -2.27 -10.93
CA TRP A 24 -1.39 -1.77 -10.55
C TRP A 24 -0.37 -2.91 -10.56
N GLY A 25 0.84 -2.62 -11.05
CA GLY A 25 1.99 -3.54 -11.00
C GLY A 25 2.71 -3.70 -12.33
N THR A 26 2.45 -2.82 -13.29
CA THR A 26 3.28 -2.74 -14.50
C THR A 26 4.70 -2.27 -14.14
N PRO A 27 5.72 -2.56 -14.98
CA PRO A 27 7.06 -2.02 -14.78
C PRO A 27 7.09 -0.50 -14.63
N GLU A 28 6.23 0.21 -15.36
CA GLU A 28 6.09 1.66 -15.29
C GLU A 28 5.51 2.12 -13.95
N ASP A 29 4.52 1.40 -13.39
CA ASP A 29 3.98 1.68 -12.06
C ASP A 29 5.03 1.53 -10.97
N GLU A 30 5.76 0.42 -11.00
CA GLU A 30 6.83 0.15 -10.06
C GLU A 30 7.96 1.17 -10.18
N GLN A 31 8.31 1.58 -11.40
CA GLN A 31 9.34 2.59 -11.63
C GLN A 31 8.93 3.93 -11.02
N LYS A 32 7.68 4.38 -11.23
CA LYS A 32 7.16 5.61 -10.64
C LYS A 32 7.18 5.55 -9.12
N ALA A 33 6.72 4.45 -8.53
CA ALA A 33 6.74 4.27 -7.08
C ALA A 33 8.17 4.24 -6.53
N ARG A 34 9.10 3.56 -7.21
CA ARG A 34 10.53 3.54 -6.83
C ARG A 34 11.15 4.93 -6.87
N ALA A 35 10.81 5.74 -7.88
CA ALA A 35 11.28 7.12 -7.97
C ALA A 35 10.76 8.00 -6.82
N ASP A 36 9.49 7.84 -6.42
CA ASP A 36 8.91 8.53 -5.26
C ASP A 36 9.68 8.16 -3.97
N PHE A 37 9.95 6.87 -3.74
CA PHE A 37 10.73 6.38 -2.59
C PHE A 37 12.16 6.92 -2.60
N GLU A 38 12.82 6.91 -3.76
CA GLU A 38 14.19 7.41 -3.91
C GLU A 38 14.30 8.90 -3.57
N LYS A 39 13.32 9.69 -4.00
CA LYS A 39 13.26 11.12 -3.68
C LYS A 39 13.19 11.36 -2.16
N ILE A 40 12.41 10.56 -1.44
CA ILE A 40 12.29 10.63 0.02
C ILE A 40 13.58 10.16 0.69
N ARG A 41 14.22 9.09 0.18
CA ARG A 41 15.53 8.60 0.68
C ARG A 41 16.60 9.68 0.61
N LEU A 42 16.76 10.31 -0.55
CA LEU A 42 17.75 11.38 -0.75
C LEU A 42 17.51 12.56 0.19
N TRP A 43 16.24 12.94 0.41
CA TRP A 43 15.89 13.97 1.38
C TRP A 43 16.24 13.54 2.81
N SER A 44 15.86 12.32 3.21
CA SER A 44 16.10 11.78 4.56
C SER A 44 17.59 11.76 4.92
N GLU A 45 18.44 11.34 3.99
CA GLU A 45 19.90 11.31 4.17
C GLU A 45 20.49 12.72 4.29
N ARG A 46 20.05 13.65 3.45
CA ARG A 46 20.51 15.05 3.47
C ARG A 46 20.13 15.74 4.77
N GLU A 47 18.89 15.56 5.22
CA GLU A 47 18.36 16.21 6.42
C GLU A 47 18.65 15.45 7.72
N LYS A 48 19.22 14.24 7.63
CA LYS A 48 19.50 13.34 8.75
C LYS A 48 18.25 13.06 9.59
N ARG A 49 17.13 12.77 8.92
CA ARG A 49 15.84 12.48 9.57
C ARG A 49 15.37 11.08 9.24
N PRO A 50 15.02 10.24 10.23
CA PRO A 50 14.42 8.93 9.95
C PRO A 50 13.04 9.09 9.31
N ILE A 51 12.64 8.08 8.55
CA ILE A 51 11.32 8.03 7.90
C ILE A 51 10.44 7.00 8.60
N TYR A 52 9.20 7.42 8.83
CA TYR A 52 8.09 6.56 9.19
C TYR A 52 7.02 6.71 8.10
N LEU A 53 6.77 5.65 7.34
CA LEU A 53 5.66 5.59 6.39
C LEU A 53 4.38 5.28 7.16
N GLY A 54 3.76 6.34 7.68
CA GLY A 54 2.66 6.22 8.63
C GLY A 54 1.39 5.56 8.08
N GLU A 55 1.14 5.67 6.78
CA GLU A 55 -0.02 5.06 6.14
C GLU A 55 0.30 4.64 4.70
N PHE A 56 -0.14 3.43 4.36
CA PHE A 56 -0.33 2.97 2.99
C PHE A 56 -1.39 1.87 2.97
N GLY A 57 -2.11 1.76 1.86
CA GLY A 57 -3.19 0.80 1.73
C GLY A 57 -3.85 0.87 0.37
N VAL A 58 -4.73 -0.08 0.08
CA VAL A 58 -5.60 -0.08 -1.11
C VAL A 58 -7.01 -0.41 -0.68
N TYR A 59 -7.97 0.42 -1.09
CA TYR A 59 -9.39 0.25 -0.78
C TYR A 59 -9.89 -1.07 -1.36
N GLU A 60 -10.80 -1.72 -0.66
CA GLU A 60 -11.20 -3.09 -0.97
C GLU A 60 -11.94 -3.26 -2.31
N ALA A 61 -12.47 -2.18 -2.90
CA ALA A 61 -13.07 -2.24 -4.24
C ALA A 61 -12.05 -2.52 -5.36
N ALA A 62 -10.75 -2.33 -5.11
CA ALA A 62 -9.71 -2.66 -6.07
C ALA A 62 -9.55 -4.19 -6.26
N PRO A 63 -9.15 -4.66 -7.46
CA PRO A 63 -8.91 -6.09 -7.72
C PRO A 63 -7.90 -6.70 -6.74
N ALA A 64 -8.24 -7.86 -6.15
CA ALA A 64 -7.49 -8.46 -5.05
C ALA A 64 -5.99 -8.68 -5.36
N GLU A 65 -5.65 -9.14 -6.56
CA GLU A 65 -4.26 -9.34 -6.97
C GLU A 65 -3.49 -8.01 -7.11
N ALA A 66 -4.14 -6.97 -7.63
CA ALA A 66 -3.55 -5.64 -7.74
C ALA A 66 -3.23 -5.07 -6.35
N ARG A 67 -4.14 -5.27 -5.40
CA ARG A 67 -3.93 -4.88 -3.99
C ARG A 67 -2.70 -5.56 -3.41
N THR A 68 -2.61 -6.88 -3.50
CA THR A 68 -1.49 -7.62 -2.89
C THR A 68 -0.15 -7.30 -3.54
N ARG A 69 -0.09 -7.09 -4.87
CA ARG A 69 1.11 -6.59 -5.55
C ARG A 69 1.55 -5.24 -5.01
N TYR A 70 0.64 -4.27 -4.92
CA TYR A 70 0.94 -2.94 -4.41
C TYR A 70 1.43 -2.97 -2.95
N LEU A 71 0.69 -3.67 -2.07
CA LEU A 71 1.05 -3.76 -0.65
C LEU A 71 2.43 -4.40 -0.45
N SER A 72 2.71 -5.48 -1.17
CA SER A 72 4.03 -6.12 -1.16
C SER A 72 5.11 -5.16 -1.62
N PHE A 73 4.92 -4.49 -2.76
CA PHE A 73 5.91 -3.56 -3.30
C PHE A 73 6.25 -2.42 -2.31
N VAL A 74 5.23 -1.82 -1.70
CA VAL A 74 5.38 -0.70 -0.76
C VAL A 74 6.08 -1.17 0.52
N ALA A 75 5.60 -2.26 1.14
CA ALA A 75 6.21 -2.80 2.36
C ALA A 75 7.67 -3.22 2.14
N ARG A 76 7.96 -3.94 1.05
CA ARG A 76 9.33 -4.35 0.71
C ARG A 76 10.23 -3.16 0.37
N SER A 77 9.69 -2.09 -0.21
CA SER A 77 10.45 -0.88 -0.49
C SER A 77 10.78 -0.09 0.77
N ALA A 78 9.85 -0.01 1.73
CA ALA A 78 10.11 0.59 3.03
C ALA A 78 11.16 -0.21 3.82
N ASP A 79 11.01 -1.55 3.87
CA ASP A 79 11.96 -2.44 4.56
C ASP A 79 13.37 -2.33 3.98
N ARG A 80 13.51 -2.32 2.64
CA ARG A 80 14.82 -2.16 1.97
C ARG A 80 15.53 -0.86 2.36
N LEU A 81 14.77 0.19 2.66
CA LEU A 81 15.29 1.49 3.08
C LEU A 81 15.42 1.62 4.60
N GLY A 82 15.07 0.58 5.35
CA GLY A 82 15.11 0.59 6.82
C GLY A 82 14.05 1.51 7.45
N TRP A 83 12.94 1.77 6.76
CA TRP A 83 11.87 2.63 7.26
C TRP A 83 10.86 1.82 8.07
N ALA A 84 10.45 2.36 9.22
CA ALA A 84 9.26 1.87 9.90
C ALA A 84 8.01 2.21 9.06
N TRP A 85 6.97 1.39 9.16
CA TRP A 85 5.72 1.62 8.44
C TRP A 85 4.51 1.10 9.22
N ALA A 86 3.33 1.65 8.91
CA ALA A 86 2.05 1.13 9.36
C ALA A 86 1.07 1.01 8.19
N TYR A 87 0.39 -0.14 8.15
CA TYR A 87 -0.64 -0.42 7.15
C TYR A 87 -1.95 0.24 7.56
N TRP A 88 -2.58 0.92 6.61
CA TRP A 88 -3.98 1.35 6.72
C TRP A 88 -4.85 0.30 6.00
N GLN A 89 -5.65 -0.51 6.70
CA GLN A 89 -5.85 -0.48 8.16
C GLN A 89 -6.23 -1.83 8.78
N PHE A 90 -6.27 -1.88 10.11
CA PHE A 90 -6.71 -3.07 10.86
C PHE A 90 -8.12 -3.51 10.43
N ASP A 91 -9.02 -2.52 10.40
CA ASP A 91 -10.48 -2.52 10.41
C ASP A 91 -11.34 -2.87 9.22
N HIS A 92 -11.78 -1.92 8.40
CA HIS A 92 -13.00 -1.98 7.58
C HIS A 92 -12.66 -2.03 6.07
N ASP A 93 -12.69 -0.87 5.45
CA ASP A 93 -12.63 -0.61 4.02
C ASP A 93 -11.24 -0.85 3.39
N PHE A 94 -10.23 -1.00 4.25
CA PHE A 94 -8.86 -1.38 3.91
C PHE A 94 -8.39 -2.51 4.83
N ALA A 95 -9.29 -3.38 5.29
CA ALA A 95 -9.00 -4.27 6.41
C ALA A 95 -7.90 -5.30 6.14
N ALA A 96 -6.99 -5.44 7.09
CA ALA A 96 -6.15 -6.63 7.28
C ALA A 96 -6.84 -7.69 8.15
N PHE A 97 -7.83 -7.33 8.96
CA PHE A 97 -8.51 -8.22 9.90
C PHE A 97 -10.03 -8.25 9.63
N ASP A 98 -10.60 -9.45 9.52
CA ASP A 98 -12.05 -9.63 9.47
C ASP A 98 -12.58 -9.68 10.90
N THR A 99 -13.19 -8.58 11.36
CA THR A 99 -13.74 -8.46 12.71
C THR A 99 -14.94 -9.35 12.95
N THR A 100 -15.69 -9.73 11.92
CA THR A 100 -16.83 -10.64 12.05
C THR A 100 -16.36 -12.07 12.28
N ARG A 101 -15.35 -12.50 11.51
CA ARG A 101 -14.77 -13.85 11.60
C ARG A 101 -13.70 -13.97 12.68
N GLN A 102 -13.22 -12.86 13.22
CA GLN A 102 -12.08 -12.81 14.14
C GLN A 102 -10.82 -13.46 13.53
N THR A 103 -10.55 -13.19 12.26
CA THR A 103 -9.44 -13.79 11.51
C THR A 103 -8.69 -12.77 10.67
N TRP A 104 -7.37 -12.94 10.54
CA TRP A 104 -6.56 -12.17 9.60
C TRP A 104 -6.85 -12.54 8.14
N LYS A 105 -6.87 -11.53 7.25
CA LYS A 105 -6.91 -11.75 5.80
C LYS A 105 -5.55 -12.25 5.32
N ALA A 106 -5.46 -13.55 5.04
CA ALA A 106 -4.19 -14.23 4.81
C ALA A 106 -3.43 -13.70 3.58
N ASP A 107 -4.13 -13.24 2.56
CA ASP A 107 -3.55 -12.59 1.37
C ASP A 107 -2.91 -11.24 1.70
N ILE A 108 -3.58 -10.40 2.49
CA ILE A 108 -3.05 -9.13 2.98
C ILE A 108 -1.83 -9.35 3.87
N MET A 109 -1.92 -10.28 4.83
CA MET A 109 -0.80 -10.58 5.73
C MET A 109 0.43 -11.10 4.98
N ARG A 110 0.25 -11.99 4.00
CA ARG A 110 1.37 -12.45 3.15
C ARG A 110 1.98 -11.34 2.31
N ALA A 111 1.20 -10.36 1.88
CA ALA A 111 1.72 -9.21 1.14
C ALA A 111 2.54 -8.27 2.04
N LEU A 112 2.08 -8.02 3.27
CA LEU A 112 2.76 -7.14 4.22
C LEU A 112 4.01 -7.79 4.83
N ILE A 113 3.87 -9.03 5.29
CA ILE A 113 4.89 -9.81 6.02
C ILE A 113 4.95 -11.21 5.40
N PRO A 114 5.67 -11.39 4.28
CA PRO A 114 5.84 -12.71 3.69
C PRO A 114 6.61 -13.63 4.65
N ALA A 115 6.33 -14.94 4.60
CA ALA A 115 7.11 -15.91 5.34
C ALA A 115 8.59 -15.76 4.95
N VAL A 116 9.47 -15.70 5.96
CA VAL A 116 10.91 -15.64 5.75
C VAL A 116 11.30 -16.85 4.90
N ARG A 117 12.03 -16.58 3.80
CA ARG A 117 12.62 -17.62 2.97
C ARG A 117 13.98 -18.01 3.52
#